data_AF-E5VLJ3-F1
#
_entry.id   AF-E5VLJ3-F1
#
_cell.length_a   1.000
_cell.length_b   1.000
_cell.length_c   1.000
_cell.angle_alpha   90.00
_cell.angle_beta   90.00
_cell.angle_gamma   90.00
#
_symmetry.space_group_name_H-M   'P 1'
#
loop_
_entity.id
_entity.type
_entity.pdbx_description
1 polymer ?
#
loop_
_entity_poly.entity_id
_entity_poly.type
_entity_poly.pdbx_seq_one_letter_code
_entity_poly.pdbx_strand_id
1 'polypeptide(L)'
;MKPSDFQKTIQCQFDCKLKKVVKGIVRNYRKELARRQAKEVSFCELPEIVVEKLIVWDDYESEYTTFDVCGTEIRVLDEELAEALKQLPEQSRNIVLMFFFLDMSDSEIGEKLNINRSTSFRHRRNSLEEIRKQLKEKKQMKNKQHTLPSFFLISSAVDGNENAIEKLLLFYEAYISKCCLRPFYDEYGNVYIVVDMELKGRIREALLKMICEFEIDEH
;
A
#
# COMPACT_ATOMS: atom_id res chain seq x y z
N MET A 1 -18.85 25.67 8.72
CA MET A 1 -18.39 26.85 9.49
C MET A 1 -16.96 27.16 9.12
N LYS A 2 -16.59 28.44 8.96
CA LYS A 2 -15.17 28.82 8.83
C LYS A 2 -14.48 28.58 10.19
N PRO A 3 -13.31 27.94 10.25
CA PRO A 3 -12.63 27.72 11.51
C PRO A 3 -12.21 29.06 12.14
N SER A 4 -12.37 29.18 13.46
CA SER A 4 -11.90 30.32 14.25
C SER A 4 -10.38 30.47 14.09
N ASP A 5 -9.85 31.69 14.26
CA ASP A 5 -8.41 31.94 14.15
C ASP A 5 -7.59 31.11 15.16
N PHE A 6 -8.18 30.80 16.32
CA PHE A 6 -7.65 29.82 17.28
C PHE A 6 -7.54 28.41 16.68
N GLN A 7 -8.62 27.90 16.10
CA GLN A 7 -8.65 26.55 15.50
C GLN A 7 -7.63 26.40 14.38
N LYS A 8 -7.47 27.42 13.53
CA LYS A 8 -6.42 27.44 12.50
C LYS A 8 -5.02 27.43 13.09
N THR A 9 -4.81 28.14 14.20
CA THR A 9 -3.52 28.19 14.90
C THR A 9 -3.15 26.80 15.40
N ILE A 10 -4.06 26.11 16.08
CA ILE A 10 -3.84 24.74 16.57
C ILE A 10 -3.58 23.77 15.41
N GLN A 11 -4.36 23.84 14.32
CA GLN A 11 -4.14 23.02 13.12
C GLN A 11 -2.74 23.20 12.54
N CYS A 12 -2.26 24.44 12.41
CA CYS A 12 -0.93 24.75 11.93
C CYS A 12 0.18 24.30 12.90
N GLN A 13 0.00 24.51 14.21
CA GLN A 13 0.95 24.05 15.23
C GLN A 13 1.11 22.53 15.19
N PHE A 14 0.00 21.81 15.10
CA PHE A 14 -0.01 20.36 14.98
C PHE A 14 0.74 19.89 13.72
N ASP A 15 0.40 20.43 12.56
CA ASP A 15 1.06 20.09 11.28
C ASP A 15 2.57 20.39 11.31
N CYS A 16 2.96 21.54 11.85
CA CYS A 16 4.36 21.93 12.04
C CYS A 16 5.11 20.95 12.93
N LYS A 17 4.54 20.59 14.09
CA LYS A 17 5.16 19.66 15.05
C LYS A 17 5.27 18.27 14.43
N LEU A 18 4.23 17.80 13.74
CA LEU A 18 4.23 16.53 13.03
C LEU A 18 5.35 16.48 11.97
N LYS A 19 5.42 17.47 11.10
CA LYS A 19 6.46 17.56 10.05
C LYS A 19 7.87 17.64 10.64
N LYS A 20 8.04 18.29 11.81
CA LYS A 20 9.32 18.36 12.52
C LYS A 20 9.75 16.98 13.04
N VAL A 21 8.84 16.23 13.65
CA VAL A 21 9.07 14.86 14.12
C VAL A 21 9.46 13.95 12.95
N VAL A 22 8.67 13.94 11.86
CA VAL A 22 8.96 13.13 10.66
C VAL A 22 10.33 13.44 10.09
N LYS A 23 10.67 14.72 9.89
CA LYS A 23 12.00 15.13 9.38
C LYS A 23 13.15 14.68 10.30
N GLY A 24 12.94 14.73 11.62
CA GLY A 24 13.91 14.26 12.60
C GLY A 24 14.19 12.76 12.48
N ILE A 25 13.13 11.95 12.39
CA ILE A 25 13.22 10.48 12.26
C ILE A 25 13.90 10.10 10.95
N VAL A 26 13.47 10.69 9.82
CA VAL A 26 14.08 10.43 8.51
C VAL A 26 15.57 10.74 8.53
N ARG A 27 15.97 11.87 9.15
CA ARG A 27 17.38 12.23 9.29
C ARG A 27 18.15 11.22 10.14
N ASN A 28 17.58 10.79 11.27
CA ASN A 28 18.23 9.83 12.15
C ASN A 28 18.41 8.47 11.47
N TYR A 29 17.35 7.99 10.82
CA TYR A 29 17.33 6.72 10.10
C TYR A 29 18.36 6.69 8.96
N ARG A 30 18.49 7.78 8.19
CA ARG A 30 19.54 7.88 7.15
C ARG A 30 20.95 7.80 7.73
N LYS A 31 21.20 8.40 8.91
CA LYS A 31 22.51 8.28 9.60
C LYS A 31 22.76 6.86 10.08
N GLU A 32 21.72 6.19 10.57
CA GLU A 32 21.78 4.80 11.00
C GLU A 32 22.10 3.86 9.83
N LEU A 33 21.41 4.02 8.69
CA LEU A 33 21.71 3.29 7.46
C LEU A 33 23.15 3.49 6.98
N ALA A 34 23.65 4.73 7.01
CA ALA A 34 25.05 5.00 6.62
C ALA A 34 26.05 4.33 7.57
N ARG A 35 25.76 4.28 8.88
CA ARG A 35 26.59 3.57 9.85
C ARG A 35 26.56 2.06 9.66
N ARG A 36 25.39 1.51 9.34
CA ARG A 36 25.18 0.09 9.04
C ARG A 36 25.95 -0.31 7.78
N GLN A 37 25.77 0.44 6.69
CA GLN A 37 26.48 0.21 5.43
C GLN A 37 28.01 0.25 5.55
N ALA A 38 28.57 1.01 6.50
CA ALA A 38 30.01 1.05 6.75
C ALA A 38 30.56 -0.20 7.47
N LYS A 39 29.69 -1.05 8.03
CA LYS A 39 30.05 -2.23 8.83
C LYS A 39 29.45 -3.54 8.27
N GLU A 40 28.35 -3.44 7.54
CA GLU A 40 27.65 -4.56 6.93
C GLU A 40 28.31 -4.93 5.60
N VAL A 41 28.53 -6.23 5.41
CA VAL A 41 28.92 -6.84 4.13
C VAL A 41 27.68 -7.41 3.46
N SER A 42 27.62 -7.39 2.14
CA SER A 42 26.46 -7.90 1.41
C SER A 42 26.33 -9.42 1.59
N PHE A 43 25.13 -9.97 1.62
CA PHE A 43 24.93 -11.42 1.62
C PHE A 43 25.54 -12.08 0.38
N CYS A 44 25.60 -11.37 -0.76
CA CYS A 44 26.27 -11.84 -1.98
C CYS A 44 27.80 -11.95 -1.82
N GLU A 45 28.38 -11.30 -0.81
CA GLU A 45 29.80 -11.40 -0.46
C GLU A 45 30.05 -12.51 0.58
N LEU A 46 28.99 -13.11 1.12
CA LEU A 46 29.09 -14.27 2.01
C LEU A 46 29.19 -15.58 1.20
N PRO A 47 30.01 -16.55 1.63
CA PRO A 47 30.07 -17.85 0.97
C PRO A 47 28.71 -18.57 0.98
N GLU A 48 28.35 -19.27 -0.10
CA GLU A 48 27.07 -20.02 -0.23
C GLU A 48 26.78 -20.93 0.98
N ILE A 49 27.80 -21.58 1.53
CA ILE A 49 27.73 -22.45 2.71
C ILE A 49 27.16 -21.76 3.96
N VAL A 50 27.33 -20.45 4.09
CA VAL A 50 26.77 -19.65 5.19
C VAL A 50 25.32 -19.29 4.91
N VAL A 51 25.02 -18.96 3.66
CA VAL A 51 23.66 -18.61 3.20
C VAL A 51 22.72 -19.80 3.34
N GLU A 52 23.14 -20.99 2.89
CA GLU A 52 22.37 -22.24 3.00
C GLU A 52 22.00 -22.61 4.45
N LYS A 53 22.82 -22.22 5.43
CA LYS A 53 22.56 -22.48 6.85
C LYS A 53 21.57 -21.49 7.49
N LEU A 54 21.24 -20.40 6.80
CA LEU A 54 20.35 -19.35 7.30
C LEU A 54 18.95 -19.45 6.70
N ILE A 55 18.74 -20.31 5.70
CA ILE A 55 17.45 -20.45 5.02
C ILE A 55 16.53 -21.33 5.87
N VAL A 56 15.42 -20.74 6.30
CA VAL A 56 14.26 -21.48 6.85
C VAL A 56 13.13 -21.29 5.83
N TRP A 57 12.64 -22.40 5.28
CA TRP A 57 11.45 -22.40 4.45
C TRP A 57 10.25 -22.64 5.36
N ASP A 58 9.48 -21.60 5.63
CA ASP A 58 8.17 -21.74 6.27
C ASP A 58 7.10 -21.87 5.18
N ASP A 59 6.48 -23.05 5.08
CA ASP A 59 5.28 -23.26 4.27
C ASP A 59 4.07 -22.75 5.05
N TYR A 60 3.70 -21.49 4.84
CA TYR A 60 2.43 -20.96 5.32
C TYR A 60 1.30 -21.34 4.36
N GLU A 61 0.22 -21.95 4.89
CA GLU A 61 -1.08 -21.98 4.23
C GLU A 61 -1.59 -20.54 4.10
N SER A 62 -1.25 -19.90 2.98
CA SER A 62 -1.78 -18.57 2.67
C SER A 62 -3.28 -18.71 2.37
N GLU A 63 -4.12 -17.88 2.96
CA GLU A 63 -5.55 -17.83 2.63
C GLU A 63 -5.70 -17.40 1.16
N TYR A 64 -6.09 -18.32 0.29
CA TYR A 64 -6.31 -18.06 -1.14
C TYR A 64 -7.79 -18.14 -1.49
N THR A 65 -8.22 -17.30 -2.43
CA THR A 65 -9.54 -17.47 -3.07
C THR A 65 -9.39 -18.34 -4.31
N THR A 66 -10.24 -19.36 -4.44
CA THR A 66 -10.24 -20.27 -5.58
C THR A 66 -11.31 -19.88 -6.61
N PHE A 67 -10.98 -20.02 -7.89
CA PHE A 67 -11.91 -19.90 -9.00
C PHE A 67 -11.79 -21.14 -9.88
N ASP A 68 -12.88 -21.86 -10.08
CA ASP A 68 -12.94 -22.95 -11.06
C ASP A 68 -13.19 -22.36 -12.45
N VAL A 69 -12.23 -22.55 -13.35
CA VAL A 69 -12.34 -22.13 -14.74
C VAL A 69 -12.01 -23.34 -15.63
N CYS A 70 -13.01 -23.84 -16.35
CA CYS A 70 -12.89 -25.02 -17.20
C CYS A 70 -12.36 -26.28 -16.49
N GLY A 71 -12.72 -26.48 -15.22
CA GLY A 71 -12.27 -27.64 -14.43
C GLY A 71 -10.83 -27.50 -13.94
N THR A 72 -10.24 -26.30 -14.03
CA THR A 72 -8.94 -25.95 -13.46
C THR A 72 -9.14 -24.98 -12.31
N GLU A 73 -8.60 -25.31 -11.14
CA GLU A 73 -8.64 -24.46 -9.95
C GLU A 73 -7.55 -23.38 -10.03
N ILE A 74 -7.95 -22.12 -10.13
CA ILE A 74 -7.05 -20.97 -10.11
C ILE A 74 -7.06 -20.34 -8.71
N ARG A 75 -5.89 -20.22 -8.10
CA ARG A 75 -5.71 -19.64 -6.75
C ARG A 75 -5.25 -18.20 -6.84
N VAL A 76 -6.01 -17.28 -6.25
CA VAL A 76 -5.68 -15.86 -6.17
C VAL A 76 -5.35 -15.52 -4.72
N LEU A 77 -4.11 -15.08 -4.49
CA LEU A 77 -3.58 -14.72 -3.17
C LEU A 77 -4.00 -13.32 -2.73
N ASP A 78 -4.11 -12.37 -3.66
CA ASP A 78 -4.46 -10.98 -3.35
C ASP A 78 -5.97 -10.84 -3.12
N GLU A 79 -6.36 -10.50 -1.89
CA GLU A 79 -7.77 -10.38 -1.49
C GLU A 79 -8.50 -9.25 -2.24
N GLU A 80 -7.84 -8.11 -2.46
CA GLU A 80 -8.45 -6.98 -3.17
C GLU A 80 -8.75 -7.33 -4.64
N LEU A 81 -7.85 -8.07 -5.28
CA LEU A 81 -8.00 -8.59 -6.64
C LEU A 81 -9.07 -9.69 -6.69
N ALA A 82 -9.07 -10.62 -5.73
CA ALA A 82 -10.07 -11.67 -5.66
C ALA A 82 -11.48 -11.09 -5.54
N GLU A 83 -11.65 -10.04 -4.73
CA GLU A 83 -12.92 -9.32 -4.59
C GLU A 83 -13.32 -8.58 -5.87
N ALA A 84 -12.36 -7.92 -6.54
CA ALA A 84 -12.63 -7.28 -7.84
C ALA A 84 -13.06 -8.30 -8.92
N LEU A 85 -12.44 -9.49 -8.92
CA LEU A 85 -12.80 -10.59 -9.82
C LEU A 85 -14.19 -11.14 -9.52
N LYS A 86 -14.60 -11.26 -8.24
CA LYS A 86 -15.94 -11.71 -7.84
C LYS A 86 -17.05 -10.78 -8.35
N GLN A 87 -16.79 -9.49 -8.47
CA GLN A 87 -17.76 -8.49 -8.94
C GLN A 87 -17.97 -8.51 -10.46
N LEU A 88 -17.05 -9.12 -11.21
CA LEU A 88 -17.23 -9.27 -12.66
C LEU A 88 -18.27 -10.36 -12.98
N PRO A 89 -19.01 -10.21 -14.10
CA PRO A 89 -19.82 -11.30 -14.63
C PRO A 89 -18.96 -12.54 -14.89
N GLU A 90 -19.48 -13.73 -14.58
CA GLU A 90 -18.74 -14.99 -14.65
C GLU A 90 -18.03 -15.22 -15.99
N GLN A 91 -18.71 -14.98 -17.12
CA GLN A 91 -18.12 -15.14 -18.44
C GLN A 91 -16.90 -14.21 -18.63
N SER A 92 -17.03 -12.96 -18.21
CA SER A 92 -15.97 -11.95 -18.29
C SER A 92 -14.80 -12.28 -17.36
N ARG A 93 -15.10 -12.74 -16.13
CA ARG A 93 -14.09 -13.22 -15.17
C ARG A 93 -13.32 -14.41 -15.72
N ASN A 94 -14.02 -15.40 -16.27
CA ASN A 94 -13.41 -16.61 -16.80
C ASN A 94 -12.52 -16.31 -18.01
N ILE A 95 -12.92 -15.39 -18.90
CA ILE A 95 -12.07 -14.95 -20.03
C ILE A 95 -10.76 -14.31 -19.53
N VAL A 96 -10.82 -13.45 -18.49
CA VAL A 96 -9.61 -12.85 -17.90
C VAL A 96 -8.74 -13.94 -17.27
N LEU A 97 -9.33 -14.85 -16.53
CA LEU A 97 -8.62 -15.93 -15.86
C LEU A 97 -7.96 -16.90 -16.85
N MET A 98 -8.67 -17.29 -17.93
CA MET A 98 -8.12 -18.11 -19.01
C MET A 98 -6.92 -17.44 -19.68
N PHE A 99 -7.02 -16.14 -19.97
CA PHE A 99 -5.97 -15.43 -20.68
C PHE A 99 -4.69 -15.28 -19.86
N PHE A 100 -4.80 -14.93 -18.57
CA PHE A 100 -3.63 -14.63 -17.74
C PHE A 100 -3.09 -15.84 -16.97
N PHE A 101 -3.94 -16.79 -16.58
CA PHE A 101 -3.54 -17.90 -15.71
C PHE A 101 -3.48 -19.25 -16.43
N LEU A 102 -4.22 -19.43 -17.53
CA LEU A 102 -4.19 -20.65 -18.34
C LEU A 102 -3.43 -20.45 -19.67
N ASP A 103 -2.82 -19.27 -19.87
CA ASP A 103 -2.06 -18.87 -21.06
C ASP A 103 -2.81 -19.09 -22.40
N MET A 104 -4.14 -18.99 -22.36
CA MET A 104 -4.99 -19.16 -23.54
C MET A 104 -5.10 -17.84 -24.31
N SER A 105 -4.91 -17.88 -25.62
CA SER A 105 -5.13 -16.72 -26.49
C SER A 105 -6.62 -16.40 -26.65
N ASP A 106 -6.94 -15.15 -27.04
CA ASP A 106 -8.34 -14.75 -27.30
C ASP A 106 -9.02 -15.63 -28.38
N SER A 107 -8.24 -16.26 -29.27
CA SER A 107 -8.72 -17.22 -30.27
C SER A 107 -9.12 -18.55 -29.62
N GLU A 108 -8.23 -19.14 -28.81
CA GLU A 108 -8.49 -20.41 -28.10
C GLU A 108 -9.63 -20.25 -27.09
N ILE A 109 -9.70 -19.11 -26.40
CA ILE A 109 -10.82 -18.77 -25.52
C ILE A 109 -12.13 -18.66 -26.32
N GLY A 110 -12.06 -18.04 -27.51
CA GLY A 110 -13.20 -17.93 -28.41
C GLY A 110 -13.75 -19.29 -28.82
N GLU A 111 -12.87 -20.19 -29.25
CA GLU A 111 -13.23 -21.57 -29.59
C GLU A 111 -13.80 -22.32 -28.38
N LYS A 112 -13.17 -22.19 -27.21
CA LYS A 112 -13.58 -22.88 -25.97
C LYS A 112 -14.96 -22.44 -25.48
N LEU A 113 -15.27 -21.15 -25.58
CA LEU A 113 -16.53 -20.55 -25.11
C LEU A 113 -17.57 -20.40 -26.23
N ASN A 114 -17.26 -20.87 -27.45
CA ASN A 114 -18.10 -20.72 -28.65
C ASN A 114 -18.48 -19.24 -28.93
N ILE A 115 -17.51 -18.34 -28.81
CA ILE A 115 -17.62 -16.90 -29.09
C ILE A 115 -16.54 -16.45 -30.08
N ASN A 116 -16.78 -15.32 -30.75
CA ASN A 116 -15.76 -14.75 -31.63
C ASN A 116 -14.55 -14.25 -30.83
N ARG A 117 -13.35 -14.38 -31.42
CA ARG A 117 -12.09 -13.84 -30.88
C ARG A 117 -12.19 -12.36 -30.52
N SER A 118 -12.89 -11.55 -31.33
CA SER A 118 -13.13 -10.13 -31.05
C SER A 118 -14.02 -9.90 -29.83
N THR A 119 -15.00 -10.77 -29.59
CA THR A 119 -15.85 -10.74 -28.40
C THR A 119 -15.03 -11.08 -27.16
N SER A 120 -14.20 -12.13 -27.22
CA SER A 120 -13.28 -12.50 -26.13
C SER A 120 -12.35 -11.32 -25.76
N PHE A 121 -11.68 -10.73 -26.76
CA PHE A 121 -10.84 -9.55 -26.57
C PHE A 121 -11.59 -8.38 -25.91
N ARG A 122 -12.83 -8.12 -26.36
CA ARG A 122 -13.66 -7.03 -25.83
C ARG A 122 -14.04 -7.28 -24.37
N HIS A 123 -14.47 -8.50 -24.03
CA HIS A 123 -14.74 -8.88 -22.64
C HIS A 123 -13.50 -8.67 -21.78
N ARG A 124 -12.36 -9.23 -22.19
CA ARG A 124 -11.09 -9.09 -21.47
C ARG A 124 -10.71 -7.62 -21.25
N ARG A 125 -10.76 -6.80 -22.30
CA ARG A 125 -10.44 -5.38 -22.21
C ARG A 125 -11.36 -4.63 -21.25
N ASN A 126 -12.67 -4.83 -21.38
CA ASN A 126 -13.67 -4.17 -20.54
C ASN A 126 -13.52 -4.58 -19.07
N SER A 127 -13.30 -5.88 -18.82
CA SER A 127 -13.06 -6.41 -17.47
C SER A 127 -11.83 -5.79 -16.82
N LEU A 128 -10.73 -5.63 -17.56
CA LEU A 128 -9.53 -4.98 -17.05
C LEU A 128 -9.76 -3.49 -16.76
N GLU A 129 -10.54 -2.79 -17.59
CA GLU A 129 -10.92 -1.41 -17.33
C GLU A 129 -11.79 -1.29 -16.06
N GLU A 130 -12.69 -2.23 -15.84
CA GLU A 130 -13.58 -2.28 -14.67
C GLU A 130 -12.82 -2.60 -13.38
N ILE A 131 -11.98 -3.65 -13.37
CA ILE A 131 -11.06 -3.94 -12.25
C ILE A 131 -10.22 -2.70 -11.93
N ARG A 132 -9.65 -2.06 -12.96
CA ARG A 132 -8.82 -0.86 -12.77
C ARG A 132 -9.61 0.30 -12.18
N LYS A 133 -10.88 0.47 -12.55
CA LYS A 133 -11.76 1.50 -12.00
C LYS A 133 -12.05 1.22 -10.52
N GLN A 134 -12.45 -0.01 -10.16
CA GLN A 134 -12.75 -0.42 -8.79
C GLN A 134 -11.54 -0.21 -7.87
N LEU A 135 -10.34 -0.65 -8.30
CA LEU A 135 -9.10 -0.48 -7.55
C LEU A 135 -8.71 1.00 -7.40
N LYS A 136 -8.99 1.85 -8.40
CA LYS A 136 -8.75 3.30 -8.32
C LYS A 136 -9.76 4.02 -7.43
N GLU A 137 -11.03 3.64 -7.43
CA GLU A 137 -12.08 4.26 -6.61
C GLU A 137 -11.85 3.99 -5.12
N LYS A 138 -11.48 2.76 -4.74
CA LYS A 138 -11.02 2.42 -3.38
C LYS A 138 -9.81 3.28 -2.96
N LYS A 139 -8.92 3.60 -3.91
CA LYS A 139 -7.74 4.46 -3.67
C LYS A 139 -8.09 5.96 -3.57
N GLN A 140 -9.14 6.43 -4.25
CA GLN A 140 -9.56 7.84 -4.27
C GLN A 140 -10.40 8.26 -3.06
N MET A 141 -11.17 7.34 -2.44
CA MET A 141 -11.84 7.63 -1.17
C MET A 141 -10.85 7.95 -0.03
N LYS A 142 -9.59 7.54 -0.16
CA LYS A 142 -8.50 7.85 0.80
C LYS A 142 -7.83 9.22 0.58
N ASN A 143 -8.05 9.89 -0.56
CA ASN A 143 -7.24 11.04 -1.00
C ASN A 143 -8.01 12.37 -1.16
N LYS A 144 -9.24 12.48 -0.67
CA LYS A 144 -9.99 13.74 -0.71
C LYS A 144 -10.02 14.43 0.65
N GLN A 145 -9.29 15.55 0.71
CA GLN A 145 -9.60 16.84 1.34
C GLN A 145 -8.71 17.30 2.49
N HIS A 146 -8.43 18.60 2.40
CA HIS A 146 -7.78 19.54 3.30
C HIS A 146 -6.24 19.58 3.31
N THR A 147 -5.71 20.81 3.23
CA THR A 147 -4.29 21.14 3.42
C THR A 147 -3.84 20.96 4.87
N LEU A 148 -4.78 20.88 5.82
CA LEU A 148 -4.58 20.71 7.25
C LEU A 148 -5.73 19.85 7.83
N PRO A 149 -5.48 18.95 8.79
CA PRO A 149 -6.54 18.15 9.40
C PRO A 149 -7.53 19.05 10.17
N SER A 150 -8.79 18.64 10.26
CA SER A 150 -9.80 19.40 11.02
C SER A 150 -9.42 19.52 12.50
N PHE A 151 -9.60 20.69 13.11
CA PHE A 151 -9.38 20.88 14.55
C PHE A 151 -10.11 19.83 15.39
N PHE A 152 -11.37 19.53 15.05
CA PHE A 152 -12.15 18.52 15.76
C PHE A 152 -11.52 17.12 15.69
N LEU A 153 -10.92 16.78 14.54
CA LEU A 153 -10.20 15.51 14.38
C LEU A 153 -8.94 15.46 15.25
N ILE A 154 -8.20 16.57 15.34
CA ILE A 154 -7.00 16.68 16.18
C ILE A 154 -7.40 16.55 17.65
N SER A 155 -8.39 17.32 18.12
CA SER A 155 -8.87 17.28 19.50
C SER A 155 -9.29 15.86 19.89
N SER A 156 -10.17 15.22 19.11
CA SER A 156 -10.60 13.86 19.42
C SER A 156 -9.46 12.84 19.40
N ALA A 157 -8.44 13.03 18.56
CA ALA A 157 -7.28 12.15 18.53
C ALA A 157 -6.39 12.32 19.77
N VAL A 158 -6.20 13.57 20.24
CA VAL A 158 -5.47 13.90 21.48
C VAL A 158 -6.21 13.35 22.70
N ASP A 159 -7.54 13.38 22.70
CA ASP A 159 -8.39 12.79 23.73
C ASP A 159 -8.34 11.24 23.77
N GLY A 160 -7.59 10.61 22.85
CA GLY A 160 -7.38 9.16 22.81
C GLY A 160 -8.43 8.38 22.01
N ASN A 161 -9.25 9.03 21.18
CA ASN A 161 -10.21 8.31 20.33
C ASN A 161 -9.49 7.57 19.19
N GLU A 162 -9.50 6.25 19.25
CA GLU A 162 -8.82 5.36 18.28
C GLU A 162 -9.25 5.63 16.82
N ASN A 163 -10.54 5.80 16.56
CA ASN A 163 -11.06 6.09 15.22
C ASN A 163 -10.58 7.46 14.71
N ALA A 164 -10.39 8.44 15.61
CA ALA A 164 -9.88 9.75 15.24
C ALA A 164 -8.38 9.69 14.94
N ILE A 165 -7.61 8.94 15.74
CA ILE A 165 -6.18 8.68 15.51
C ILE A 165 -5.97 8.01 14.16
N GLU A 166 -6.72 6.96 13.86
CA GLU A 166 -6.58 6.24 12.58
C GLU A 166 -6.87 7.17 11.39
N LYS A 167 -7.97 7.93 11.45
CA LYS A 167 -8.31 8.92 10.42
C LYS A 167 -7.23 10.00 10.26
N LEU A 168 -6.61 10.43 11.36
CA LEU A 168 -5.54 11.42 11.35
C LEU A 168 -4.25 10.84 10.74
N LEU A 169 -3.89 9.59 11.05
CA LEU A 169 -2.77 8.89 10.43
C LEU A 169 -3.01 8.67 8.93
N LEU A 170 -4.22 8.29 8.54
CA LEU A 170 -4.62 8.15 7.14
C LEU A 170 -4.51 9.49 6.37
N PHE A 171 -4.86 10.61 7.01
CA PHE A 171 -4.71 11.93 6.43
C PHE A 171 -3.24 12.24 6.06
N TYR A 172 -2.28 11.87 6.91
CA TYR A 172 -0.85 12.08 6.66
C TYR A 172 -0.16 10.94 5.87
N GLU A 173 -0.88 9.88 5.51
CA GLU A 173 -0.34 8.68 4.88
C GLU A 173 0.47 8.98 3.60
N ALA A 174 -0.06 9.85 2.75
CA ALA A 174 0.59 10.24 1.50
C ALA A 174 1.88 11.04 1.76
N TYR A 175 1.87 11.92 2.76
CA TYR A 175 3.05 12.68 3.18
C TYR A 175 4.12 11.75 3.74
N ILE A 176 3.74 10.85 4.66
CA ILE A 176 4.65 9.88 5.28
C ILE A 176 5.26 8.97 4.21
N SER A 177 4.43 8.41 3.32
CA SER A 177 4.90 7.54 2.23
C SER A 177 5.89 8.25 1.32
N LYS A 178 5.66 9.54 1.02
CA LYS A 178 6.59 10.36 0.24
C LYS A 178 7.93 10.58 0.97
N CYS A 179 7.91 10.75 2.29
CA CYS A 179 9.14 10.88 3.10
C CYS A 179 9.94 9.57 3.20
N CYS A 180 9.27 8.42 3.03
CA CYS A 180 9.86 7.08 3.10
C CYS A 180 10.34 6.55 1.76
N LEU A 181 10.32 7.35 0.69
CA LEU A 181 10.79 6.90 -0.63
C LEU A 181 12.31 6.70 -0.62
N ARG A 182 12.75 5.57 -1.18
CA ARG A 182 14.15 5.20 -1.34
C ARG A 182 14.38 4.53 -2.70
N PRO A 183 15.54 4.74 -3.35
CA PRO A 183 15.94 3.92 -4.49
C PRO A 183 16.22 2.47 -4.04
N PHE A 184 15.66 1.53 -4.78
CA PHE A 184 15.85 0.10 -4.65
C PHE A 184 16.44 -0.41 -5.96
N TYR A 185 17.51 -1.18 -5.88
CA TYR A 185 18.21 -1.73 -7.03
C TYR A 185 17.84 -3.20 -7.15
N ASP A 186 17.43 -3.62 -8.35
CA ASP A 186 17.33 -5.06 -8.65
C ASP A 186 18.72 -5.66 -8.93
N GLU A 187 18.74 -6.97 -9.14
CA GLU A 187 19.96 -7.74 -9.45
C GLU A 187 20.61 -7.33 -10.78
N TYR A 188 19.86 -6.67 -11.66
CA TYR A 188 20.30 -6.18 -12.96
C TYR A 188 20.73 -4.69 -12.91
N GLY A 189 20.66 -4.05 -11.74
CA GLY A 189 21.02 -2.65 -11.53
C GLY A 189 19.94 -1.62 -11.90
N ASN A 190 18.72 -2.04 -12.24
CA ASN A 190 17.60 -1.12 -12.48
C ASN A 190 17.12 -0.49 -11.18
N VAL A 191 16.79 0.81 -11.24
CA VAL A 191 16.38 1.60 -10.08
C VAL A 191 14.86 1.72 -10.00
N TYR A 192 14.30 1.21 -8.92
CA TYR A 192 12.90 1.39 -8.54
C TYR A 192 12.79 2.33 -7.35
N ILE A 193 11.69 3.09 -7.29
CA ILE A 193 11.38 3.92 -6.13
C ILE A 193 10.37 3.16 -5.28
N VAL A 194 10.79 2.74 -4.09
CA VAL A 194 9.96 1.98 -3.14
C VAL A 194 9.78 2.75 -1.84
N VAL A 195 8.72 2.43 -1.11
CA VAL A 195 8.47 2.95 0.24
C VAL A 195 9.20 2.06 1.24
N ASP A 196 10.12 2.63 2.00
CA ASP A 196 10.81 1.94 3.09
C ASP A 196 9.81 1.69 4.24
N MET A 197 9.41 0.43 4.40
CA MET A 197 8.39 0.02 5.37
C MET A 197 8.89 0.08 6.81
N GLU A 198 10.19 -0.11 7.06
CA GLU A 198 10.79 0.03 8.39
C GLU A 198 10.73 1.50 8.84
N LEU A 199 11.19 2.42 7.98
CA LEU A 199 11.12 3.85 8.24
C LEU A 199 9.66 4.32 8.42
N LYS A 200 8.75 3.80 7.60
CA LYS A 200 7.32 4.10 7.71
C LYS A 200 6.75 3.65 9.05
N GLY A 201 7.13 2.46 9.53
CA GLY A 201 6.76 1.95 10.86
C GLY A 201 7.26 2.84 12.00
N ARG A 202 8.55 3.20 11.97
CA ARG A 202 9.15 4.10 12.98
C ARG A 202 8.49 5.48 13.01
N ILE A 203 8.13 6.03 11.84
CA ILE A 203 7.38 7.28 11.76
C ILE A 203 6.00 7.12 12.39
N ARG A 204 5.24 6.05 12.06
CA ARG A 204 3.92 5.81 12.65
C ARG A 204 3.98 5.74 14.18
N GLU A 205 4.91 4.99 14.74
CA GLU A 205 5.07 4.84 16.19
C GLU A 205 5.36 6.20 16.86
N ALA A 206 6.28 6.97 16.31
CA ALA A 206 6.62 8.28 16.86
C ALA A 206 5.49 9.30 16.72
N LEU A 207 4.68 9.22 15.66
CA LEU A 207 3.49 10.05 15.50
C LEU A 207 2.42 9.70 16.52
N LEU A 208 2.21 8.42 16.83
CA LEU A 208 1.30 8.01 17.91
C LEU A 208 1.71 8.63 19.25
N LYS A 209 3.00 8.51 19.62
CA LYS A 209 3.53 9.14 20.84
C LYS A 209 3.34 10.66 20.83
N MET A 210 3.65 11.31 19.71
CA MET A 210 3.50 12.76 19.56
C MET A 210 2.03 13.23 19.67
N ILE A 211 1.06 12.46 19.17
CA ILE A 211 -0.36 12.78 19.27
C ILE A 211 -0.80 12.72 20.74
N CYS A 212 -0.40 11.68 21.48
CA CYS A 212 -0.70 11.55 22.91
C CYS A 212 -0.08 12.65 23.77
N GLU A 213 1.07 13.20 23.37
CA GLU A 213 1.78 14.28 24.07
C GLU A 213 1.41 15.69 23.56
N PHE A 214 0.45 15.82 22.65
CA PHE A 214 0.09 17.12 22.09
C PHE A 214 -0.89 17.86 23.00
N GLU A 215 -0.39 18.84 23.75
CA GLU A 215 -1.22 19.72 24.59
C GLU A 215 -1.94 20.77 23.72
N ILE A 216 -3.26 20.89 23.91
CA ILE A 216 -4.08 21.95 23.32
C ILE A 216 -4.29 23.00 24.41
N ASP A 217 -3.46 24.04 24.41
CA ASP A 217 -3.63 25.16 25.34
C ASP A 217 -4.86 25.99 24.95
N GLU A 218 -5.95 25.84 25.70
CA GLU A 218 -7.06 26.78 25.71
C GLU A 218 -6.68 27.95 26.65
N HIS A 219 -6.46 29.14 26.09
CA HIS A 219 -6.45 30.39 26.86
C HIS A 219 -7.85 30.98 26.92
#